data_AF-A0A966PXY8-F1
#
_entry.id   AF-A0A966PXY8-F1
#
_cell.length_a   1.000
_cell.length_b   1.000
_cell.length_c   1.000
_cell.angle_alpha   90.00
_cell.angle_beta   90.00
_cell.angle_gamma   90.00
#
_symmetry.space_group_name_H-M   'P 1'
#
loop_
_entity.id
_entity.type
_entity.pdbx_description
1 polymer ?
#
loop_
_entity_poly.entity_id
_entity_poly.type
_entity_poly.pdbx_seq_one_letter_code
_entity_poly.pdbx_strand_id
1 'polypeptide(L)'
;MLDLQESTRRDDTYITLNKVIDEMQNINAFPALVWTWVWDVVKSKIDYYDITCQEPWCIDPKLTEKDIFNLLWEDADQIGFSLEYGTEQLDESIFDWMLDRNILIEAE
;
A
#
# COMPACT_ATOMS: atom_id res chain seq x y z
N MET A 1 -24.81 -7.19 27.82
CA MET A 1 -23.58 -6.73 28.49
C MET A 1 -22.44 -7.18 27.60
N LEU A 2 -21.64 -6.25 27.07
CA LEU A 2 -20.42 -6.61 26.33
C LEU A 2 -19.46 -7.30 27.30
N ASP A 3 -18.79 -8.36 26.85
CA ASP A 3 -17.71 -8.97 27.62
C ASP A 3 -16.62 -7.92 27.90
N LEU A 4 -15.96 -8.01 29.07
CA LEU A 4 -14.93 -7.05 29.48
C LEU A 4 -13.80 -6.98 28.44
N GLN A 5 -13.42 -8.12 27.88
CA GLN A 5 -12.40 -8.19 26.82
C GLN A 5 -12.86 -7.47 25.55
N GLU A 6 -14.13 -7.63 25.17
CA GLU A 6 -14.68 -6.99 23.98
C GLU A 6 -14.82 -5.46 24.16
N SER A 7 -15.17 -5.00 25.36
CA SER A 7 -15.18 -3.56 25.66
C SER A 7 -13.77 -2.97 25.55
N THR A 8 -12.75 -3.65 26.11
CA THR A 8 -11.35 -3.20 26.00
C THR A 8 -10.89 -3.16 24.55
N ARG A 9 -11.16 -4.22 23.76
CA ARG A 9 -10.79 -4.28 22.34
C ARG A 9 -11.41 -3.14 21.53
N ARG A 10 -12.67 -2.81 21.78
CA ARG A 10 -13.35 -1.69 21.12
C ARG A 10 -12.68 -0.35 21.47
N ASP A 11 -12.39 -0.12 22.74
CA ASP A 11 -11.84 1.15 23.21
C ASP A 11 -10.39 1.35 22.73
N ASP A 12 -9.58 0.29 22.72
CA ASP A 12 -8.23 0.29 22.14
C ASP A 12 -8.26 0.55 20.63
N THR A 13 -9.22 -0.04 19.92
CA THR A 13 -9.42 0.21 18.49
C THR A 13 -9.78 1.68 18.25
N TYR A 14 -10.69 2.25 19.05
CA TYR A 14 -11.05 3.67 18.96
C TYR A 14 -9.84 4.59 19.18
N ILE A 15 -9.03 4.33 20.22
CA ILE A 15 -7.81 5.11 20.49
C ILE A 15 -6.83 5.02 19.31
N THR A 16 -6.67 3.82 18.75
CA THR A 16 -5.75 3.58 17.64
C THR A 16 -6.20 4.31 16.37
N LEU A 17 -7.49 4.24 16.03
CA LEU A 17 -8.04 4.92 14.86
C LEU A 17 -7.85 6.44 14.93
N ASN A 18 -8.07 7.05 16.10
CA ASN A 18 -7.84 8.49 16.25
C ASN A 18 -6.37 8.87 16.02
N LYS A 19 -5.41 8.08 16.54
CA LYS A 19 -3.99 8.31 16.28
C LYS A 19 -3.64 8.21 14.79
N VAL A 20 -4.19 7.21 14.09
CA VAL A 20 -3.96 7.05 12.64
C VAL A 20 -4.54 8.23 11.87
N ILE A 21 -5.73 8.71 12.24
CA ILE A 21 -6.35 9.89 11.63
C ILE A 21 -5.48 11.14 11.85
N ASP A 22 -4.97 11.34 13.06
CA ASP A 22 -4.10 12.47 13.37
C ASP A 22 -2.83 12.45 12.51
N GLU A 23 -2.19 11.30 12.33
CA GLU A 23 -1.03 11.15 11.44
C GLU A 23 -1.40 11.40 9.97
N MET A 24 -2.50 10.82 9.50
CA MET A 24 -2.96 10.99 8.11
C MET A 24 -3.28 12.45 7.78
N GLN A 25 -3.80 13.23 8.72
CA GLN A 25 -4.07 14.67 8.53
C GLN A 25 -2.80 15.50 8.30
N ASN A 26 -1.64 14.97 8.69
CA ASN A 26 -0.34 15.63 8.56
C ASN A 26 0.49 15.13 7.36
N ILE A 27 -0.03 14.15 6.59
CA ILE A 27 0.63 13.66 5.38
C ILE A 27 0.58 14.74 4.29
N ASN A 28 1.74 15.02 3.68
CA ASN A 28 1.87 16.00 2.58
C ASN A 28 1.44 15.42 1.21
N ALA A 29 0.37 14.64 1.19
CA ALA A 29 -0.14 13.97 0.00
C ALA A 29 -1.66 13.81 0.13
N PHE A 30 -2.40 14.08 -0.94
CA PHE A 30 -3.86 14.10 -0.92
C PHE A 30 -4.45 13.22 -2.05
N PRO A 31 -5.52 12.43 -1.78
CA PRO A 31 -6.13 12.19 -0.47
C PRO A 31 -5.28 11.24 0.40
N ALA A 32 -4.98 11.63 1.64
CA ALA A 32 -4.06 10.89 2.52
C ALA A 32 -4.43 9.41 2.69
N LEU A 33 -5.72 9.09 2.84
CA LEU A 33 -6.18 7.71 2.99
C LEU A 33 -5.87 6.84 1.77
N VAL A 34 -6.02 7.39 0.56
CA VAL A 34 -5.69 6.67 -0.69
C VAL A 34 -4.20 6.40 -0.75
N TRP A 35 -3.37 7.41 -0.44
CA TRP A 35 -1.92 7.25 -0.36
C TRP A 35 -1.47 6.19 0.64
N THR A 36 -2.04 6.24 1.86
CA THR A 36 -1.74 5.25 2.90
C THR A 36 -2.09 3.84 2.44
N TRP A 37 -3.27 3.66 1.84
CA TRP A 37 -3.71 2.34 1.37
C TRP A 37 -2.89 1.84 0.18
N VAL A 38 -2.63 2.69 -0.81
CA VAL A 38 -1.80 2.33 -1.98
C VAL A 38 -0.43 1.87 -1.51
N TRP A 39 0.19 2.62 -0.60
CA TRP A 39 1.51 2.28 -0.10
C TRP A 39 1.52 0.98 0.71
N ASP A 40 0.49 0.73 1.53
CA ASP A 40 0.33 -0.53 2.26
C ASP A 40 0.26 -1.74 1.30
N VAL A 41 -0.53 -1.64 0.24
CA VAL A 41 -0.64 -2.69 -0.79
C VAL A 41 0.69 -2.88 -1.53
N VAL A 42 1.37 -1.80 -1.93
CA VAL A 42 2.69 -1.87 -2.56
C VAL A 42 3.68 -2.61 -1.67
N LYS A 43 3.72 -2.28 -0.37
CA LYS A 43 4.58 -2.98 0.60
C LYS A 43 4.23 -4.47 0.72
N SER A 44 2.93 -4.80 0.80
CA SER A 44 2.51 -6.20 0.82
C SER A 44 2.95 -6.95 -0.44
N LYS A 45 2.97 -6.29 -1.61
CA LYS A 45 3.47 -6.89 -2.85
C LYS A 45 4.99 -7.03 -2.84
N ILE A 46 5.73 -6.05 -2.32
CA ILE A 46 7.20 -6.14 -2.13
C ILE A 46 7.55 -7.34 -1.23
N ASP A 47 6.84 -7.51 -0.12
CA ASP A 47 7.07 -8.62 0.82
C ASP A 47 6.69 -9.98 0.21
N TYR A 48 5.66 -10.02 -0.64
CA TYR A 48 5.19 -11.24 -1.30
C TYR A 48 6.10 -11.66 -2.45
N TYR A 49 6.46 -10.74 -3.34
CA TYR A 49 7.34 -10.96 -4.49
C TYR A 49 8.79 -10.80 -4.05
N ASP A 50 9.34 -11.84 -3.43
CA ASP A 50 10.74 -11.83 -2.97
C ASP A 50 11.74 -11.55 -4.12
N ILE A 51 12.84 -10.89 -3.78
CA ILE A 51 13.98 -10.58 -4.68
C ILE A 51 14.64 -11.87 -5.19
N THR A 52 14.38 -13.02 -4.56
CA THR A 52 14.95 -14.32 -4.97
C THR A 52 14.37 -14.89 -6.27
N CYS A 53 13.32 -14.27 -6.85
CA CYS A 53 12.80 -14.58 -8.20
C CYS A 53 12.49 -16.07 -8.44
N GLN A 54 11.65 -16.69 -7.61
CA GLN A 54 11.38 -18.12 -7.73
C GLN A 54 10.15 -18.49 -8.56
N GLU A 55 9.11 -17.66 -8.71
CA GLU A 55 7.93 -17.89 -9.58
C GLU A 55 7.04 -16.63 -9.67
N PRO A 56 6.23 -16.45 -10.72
CA PRO A 56 6.63 -15.99 -12.06
C PRO A 56 7.10 -14.51 -12.10
N TRP A 57 6.95 -13.77 -11.00
CA TRP A 57 7.34 -12.36 -10.89
C TRP A 57 8.21 -12.15 -9.66
N CYS A 58 9.12 -11.17 -9.73
CA CYS A 58 9.87 -10.69 -8.58
C CYS A 58 10.10 -9.19 -8.63
N ILE A 59 10.44 -8.61 -7.47
CA ILE A 59 10.88 -7.23 -7.40
C ILE A 59 12.24 -7.09 -8.08
N ASP A 60 12.41 -6.08 -8.95
CA ASP A 60 13.70 -5.80 -9.59
C ASP A 60 14.77 -5.60 -8.50
N PRO A 61 15.82 -6.45 -8.44
CA PRO A 61 16.87 -6.38 -7.42
C PRO A 61 17.65 -5.07 -7.43
N LYS A 62 17.50 -4.22 -8.46
CA LYS A 62 18.13 -2.90 -8.56
C LYS A 62 17.35 -1.80 -7.82
N LEU A 63 16.10 -2.04 -7.44
CA LEU A 63 15.24 -1.07 -6.78
C LEU A 63 15.21 -1.31 -5.27
N THR A 64 15.37 -0.24 -4.49
CA THR A 64 15.05 -0.28 -3.06
C THR A 64 13.58 0.06 -2.82
N GLU A 65 13.04 -0.28 -1.63
CA GLU A 65 11.70 0.17 -1.20
C GLU A 65 11.54 1.70 -1.36
N LYS A 66 12.61 2.47 -1.08
CA LYS A 66 12.59 3.92 -1.22
C LYS A 66 12.54 4.37 -2.68
N ASP A 67 13.21 3.67 -3.59
CA ASP A 67 13.13 3.95 -5.02
C ASP A 67 11.71 3.70 -5.54
N ILE A 68 11.09 2.59 -5.12
CA ILE A 68 9.69 2.26 -5.44
C ILE A 68 8.73 3.35 -4.93
N PHE A 69 8.93 3.82 -3.70
CA PHE A 69 8.14 4.95 -3.17
C PHE A 69 8.33 6.23 -4.00
N ASN A 70 9.56 6.52 -4.45
CA ASN A 70 9.82 7.70 -5.27
C ASN A 70 9.11 7.60 -6.63
N LEU A 71 9.09 6.42 -7.25
CA LEU A 71 8.32 6.17 -8.48
C LEU A 71 6.82 6.40 -8.24
N LEU A 72 6.28 5.87 -7.14
CA LEU A 72 4.89 6.11 -6.76
C LEU A 72 4.62 7.60 -6.60
N TRP A 73 5.54 8.33 -5.97
CA TRP A 73 5.42 9.77 -5.78
C TRP A 73 5.34 10.56 -7.09
N GLU A 74 6.19 10.20 -8.06
CA GLU A 74 6.23 10.83 -9.38
C GLU A 74 4.96 10.57 -10.20
N ASP A 75 4.40 9.36 -10.06
CA ASP A 75 3.31 8.90 -10.90
C ASP A 75 1.91 9.11 -10.29
N ALA A 76 1.81 9.38 -8.98
CA ALA A 76 0.54 9.38 -8.24
C ALA A 76 -0.55 10.28 -8.85
N ASP A 77 -0.18 11.45 -9.36
CA ASP A 77 -1.11 12.39 -10.00
C ASP A 77 -1.62 11.90 -11.38
N GLN A 78 -0.93 10.94 -11.99
CA GLN A 78 -1.22 10.44 -13.34
C GLN A 78 -1.99 9.12 -13.31
N ILE A 79 -1.70 8.23 -12.36
CA ILE A 79 -2.31 6.90 -12.29
C ILE A 79 -3.78 6.97 -11.85
N GLY A 80 -4.14 7.96 -11.04
CA GLY A 80 -5.52 8.16 -10.61
C GLY A 80 -6.03 7.07 -9.66
N PHE A 81 -5.16 6.51 -8.80
CA PHE A 81 -5.57 5.55 -7.79
C PHE A 81 -6.73 6.09 -6.94
N SER A 82 -7.71 5.23 -6.70
CA SER A 82 -8.96 5.58 -6.03
C SER A 82 -9.51 4.40 -5.26
N LEU A 83 -10.23 4.68 -4.16
CA LEU A 83 -10.99 3.69 -3.39
C LEU A 83 -12.47 3.66 -3.78
N GLU A 84 -12.90 4.43 -4.79
CA GLU A 84 -14.31 4.58 -5.19
C GLU A 84 -14.97 3.26 -5.59
N TYR A 85 -14.22 2.34 -6.20
CA TYR A 85 -14.72 1.06 -6.70
C TYR A 85 -14.30 -0.13 -5.83
N GLY A 86 -13.82 0.14 -4.60
CA GLY A 86 -13.33 -0.87 -3.67
C GLY A 86 -11.85 -1.18 -3.82
N THR A 87 -11.36 -2.10 -2.99
CA THR A 87 -9.93 -2.41 -2.84
C THR A 87 -9.42 -3.40 -3.88
N GLU A 88 -10.30 -4.22 -4.46
CA GLU A 88 -9.92 -5.23 -5.47
C GLU A 88 -9.41 -4.57 -6.75
N GLN A 89 -10.14 -3.59 -7.29
CA GLN A 89 -9.70 -2.84 -8.47
C GLN A 89 -8.40 -2.07 -8.19
N LEU A 90 -8.25 -1.54 -6.97
CA LEU A 90 -7.04 -0.84 -6.58
C LEU A 90 -5.83 -1.79 -6.54
N ASP A 91 -6.00 -3.02 -6.06
CA ASP A 91 -4.94 -4.02 -6.03
C ASP A 91 -4.46 -4.40 -7.44
N GLU A 92 -5.39 -4.60 -8.38
CA GLU A 92 -5.09 -4.85 -9.80
C GLU A 92 -4.37 -3.65 -10.42
N SER A 93 -4.88 -2.44 -10.20
CA SER A 93 -4.26 -1.20 -10.73
C SER A 93 -2.84 -0.99 -10.21
N ILE A 94 -2.57 -1.34 -8.94
CA ILE A 94 -1.22 -1.26 -8.36
C ILE A 94 -0.31 -2.33 -8.97
N PHE A 95 -0.82 -3.54 -9.17
CA PHE A 95 -0.06 -4.60 -9.82
C PHE A 95 0.34 -4.21 -11.25
N ASP A 96 -0.61 -3.71 -12.04
CA ASP A 96 -0.35 -3.22 -13.40
C ASP A 96 0.65 -2.06 -13.40
N TRP A 97 0.51 -1.09 -12.50
CA TRP A 97 1.49 -0.01 -12.35
C TRP A 97 2.89 -0.53 -12.03
N MET A 98 3.01 -1.54 -11.15
CA MET A 98 4.31 -2.15 -10.82
C MET A 98 4.94 -2.85 -12.01
N LEU A 99 4.15 -3.48 -12.88
CA LEU A 99 4.63 -4.05 -14.14
C LEU A 99 5.08 -2.95 -15.12
N ASP A 100 4.24 -1.93 -15.33
CA ASP A 100 4.51 -0.83 -16.26
C ASP A 100 5.80 -0.05 -15.90
N ARG A 101 6.11 0.06 -14.61
CA ARG A 101 7.33 0.71 -14.11
C ARG A 101 8.53 -0.22 -13.97
N ASN A 102 8.40 -1.49 -14.38
CA ASN A 102 9.43 -2.53 -14.21
C ASN A 102 9.86 -2.68 -12.74
N ILE A 103 8.94 -2.44 -11.81
CA ILE A 103 9.14 -2.76 -10.40
C ILE A 103 8.99 -4.27 -10.20
N LEU A 104 7.96 -4.85 -10.81
CA LEU A 104 7.83 -6.29 -10.99
C LEU A 104 8.40 -6.69 -12.34
N ILE A 105 9.28 -7.67 -12.34
CA ILE A 105 9.92 -8.24 -13.53
C ILE A 105 9.66 -9.74 -13.58
N GLU A 106 9.63 -10.31 -14.79
CA GLU A 106 9.47 -11.74 -14.99
C GLU A 106 10.68 -12.47 -14.39
N ALA A 107 10.43 -13.54 -13.63
CA ALA A 107 11.50 -14.37 -13.09
C ALA A 107 12.20 -15.11 -14.25
N GLU A 108 13.53 -14.99 -14.33
CA GLU A 108 14.37 -15.67 -15.34
C GLU A 108 14.58 -17.16 -15.05
#